data_AF-A0A662I0N6-F1
#
_entry.id   AF-A0A662I0N6-F1
#
_cell.length_a   1.000
_cell.length_b   1.000
_cell.length_c   1.000
_cell.angle_alpha   90.00
_cell.angle_beta   90.00
_cell.angle_gamma   90.00
#
_symmetry.space_group_name_H-M   'P 1'
#
loop_
_entity.id
_entity.type
_entity.pdbx_description
1 polymer ?
#
loop_
_entity_poly.entity_id
_entity_poly.type
_entity_poly.pdbx_seq_one_letter_code
_entity_poly.pdbx_strand_id
1 'polypeptide(L)'
;MKDSSPIYLMSNLVVWFLLSELILRTLDEIGESTLTTEVERLRENHPLVLYVEKQFQTLLKPNGGLSCPELEKELRELRKRDPIRFEQLVKKFVKDYYKYYWKKKQHEISYSEARLYVYS
;
A
#
# COMPACT_ATOMS: atom_id res chain seq x y z
N MET A 1 20.48 8.07 30.72
CA MET A 1 21.43 7.59 29.70
C MET A 1 20.63 6.97 28.57
N LYS A 2 20.70 7.58 27.39
CA LYS A 2 20.22 7.15 26.06
C LYS A 2 18.97 6.25 26.03
N ASP A 3 17.81 6.90 25.89
CA ASP A 3 16.68 6.32 25.16
C ASP A 3 17.13 6.05 23.72
N SER A 4 17.64 4.85 23.49
CA SER A 4 17.82 4.28 22.16
C SER A 4 16.46 3.84 21.64
N SER A 5 15.56 4.80 21.42
CA SER A 5 14.42 4.55 20.56
C SER A 5 14.99 4.21 19.16
N PRO A 6 14.52 3.16 18.47
CA PRO A 6 14.94 2.86 17.11
C PRO A 6 14.25 3.85 16.16
N ILE A 7 14.71 5.10 16.23
CA ILE A 7 14.21 6.21 15.44
C ILE A 7 14.80 6.02 14.03
N TYR A 8 13.93 6.06 13.00
CA TYR A 8 14.25 6.25 11.57
C TYR A 8 14.34 5.05 10.59
N LEU A 9 13.91 3.81 10.90
CA LEU A 9 13.92 2.73 9.89
C LEU A 9 12.57 2.30 9.28
N MET A 10 11.40 2.81 9.72
CA MET A 10 10.11 2.20 9.31
C MET A 10 9.05 3.22 8.89
N SER A 11 9.16 3.80 7.68
CA SER A 11 8.08 4.60 7.08
C SER A 11 6.82 3.78 6.81
N ASN A 12 6.98 2.49 6.48
CA ASN A 12 5.88 1.57 6.18
C ASN A 12 4.91 1.42 7.37
N LEU A 13 5.42 1.47 8.61
CA LEU A 13 4.61 1.37 9.83
C LEU A 13 3.67 2.56 10.00
N VAL A 14 4.14 3.76 9.67
CA VAL A 14 3.33 4.98 9.75
C VAL A 14 2.16 4.89 8.77
N VAL A 15 2.45 4.48 7.53
CA VAL A 15 1.42 4.30 6.50
C VAL A 15 0.43 3.25 6.92
N TRP A 16 0.89 2.10 7.43
CA TRP A 16 0.00 1.07 7.97
C TRP A 16 -0.86 1.60 9.11
N PHE A 17 -0.27 2.26 10.11
CA PHE A 17 -1.01 2.78 11.26
C PHE A 17 -2.08 3.83 10.87
N LEU A 18 -1.78 4.67 9.88
CA LEU A 18 -2.70 5.73 9.44
C LEU A 18 -3.74 5.29 8.43
N LEU A 19 -3.41 4.31 7.57
CA LEU A 19 -4.19 3.97 6.39
C LEU A 19 -4.75 2.55 6.40
N SER A 20 -4.31 1.66 7.28
CA SER A 20 -4.69 0.23 7.30
C SER A 20 -6.20 0.02 7.19
N GLU A 21 -6.98 0.68 8.04
CA GLU A 21 -8.45 0.59 8.01
C GLU A 21 -9.01 0.93 6.63
N LEU A 22 -8.53 2.04 6.04
CA LEU A 22 -9.03 2.48 4.74
C LEU A 22 -8.56 1.58 3.60
N ILE A 23 -7.34 1.04 3.69
CA ILE A 23 -6.79 0.09 2.73
C ILE A 23 -7.61 -1.20 2.75
N LEU A 24 -7.82 -1.79 3.93
CA LEU A 24 -8.57 -3.03 4.11
C LEU A 24 -10.02 -2.87 3.66
N ARG A 25 -10.70 -1.79 4.10
CA ARG A 25 -12.06 -1.47 3.65
C ARG A 25 -12.15 -1.33 2.13
N THR A 26 -11.14 -0.75 1.49
CA THR A 26 -11.11 -0.63 0.03
C THR A 26 -10.93 -1.97 -0.67
N LEU A 27 -10.13 -2.88 -0.10
CA LEU A 27 -9.96 -4.24 -0.64
C LEU A 27 -11.24 -5.06 -0.47
N ASP A 28 -11.93 -4.91 0.66
CA ASP A 28 -13.24 -5.51 0.90
C ASP A 28 -14.28 -4.99 -0.10
N GLU A 29 -14.31 -3.68 -0.38
CA GLU A 29 -15.16 -3.07 -1.42
C GLU A 29 -14.87 -3.63 -2.83
N ILE A 30 -13.64 -4.07 -3.10
CA ILE A 30 -13.25 -4.70 -4.36
C ILE A 30 -13.70 -6.18 -4.42
N GLY A 31 -13.94 -6.81 -3.27
CA GLY A 31 -14.38 -8.20 -3.15
C GLY A 31 -13.25 -9.23 -3.12
N GLU A 32 -12.01 -8.82 -2.86
CA GLU A 32 -10.83 -9.69 -2.92
C GLU A 32 -10.37 -10.11 -1.52
N SER A 33 -11.08 -11.09 -0.95
CA SER A 33 -10.84 -11.59 0.41
C SER A 33 -9.45 -12.20 0.60
N THR A 34 -8.89 -12.83 -0.44
CA THR A 34 -7.54 -13.44 -0.39
C THR A 34 -6.47 -12.36 -0.22
N LEU A 35 -6.51 -11.32 -1.08
CA LEU A 35 -5.57 -10.21 -1.00
C LEU A 35 -5.74 -9.42 0.31
N THR A 36 -6.97 -9.24 0.77
CA THR A 36 -7.26 -8.60 2.06
C THR A 36 -6.60 -9.35 3.22
N THR A 37 -6.74 -10.67 3.24
CA THR A 37 -6.12 -11.54 4.27
C THR A 37 -4.59 -11.48 4.21
N GLU A 38 -4.01 -11.48 3.01
CA GLU A 38 -2.56 -11.36 2.82
C GLU A 38 -2.03 -10.01 3.35
N VAL A 39 -2.75 -8.93 3.04
CA VAL A 39 -2.42 -7.57 3.50
C VAL A 39 -2.53 -7.47 5.01
N GLU A 40 -3.58 -8.01 5.62
CA GLU A 40 -3.76 -8.02 7.07
C GLU A 40 -2.67 -8.82 7.80
N ARG A 41 -2.25 -9.95 7.21
CA ARG A 41 -1.18 -10.79 7.76
C ARG A 41 0.19 -10.12 7.66
N LEU A 42 0.51 -9.54 6.51
CA LEU A 42 1.83 -8.97 6.22
C LEU A 42 1.97 -7.51 6.67
N ARG A 43 0.85 -6.81 6.90
CA ARG A 43 0.77 -5.44 7.43
C ARG A 43 1.68 -4.49 6.65
N GLU A 44 2.53 -3.75 7.35
CA GLU A 44 3.49 -2.79 6.78
C GLU A 44 4.49 -3.42 5.79
N ASN A 45 4.68 -4.73 5.85
CA ASN A 45 5.60 -5.45 4.96
C ASN A 45 4.91 -5.88 3.66
N HIS A 46 3.59 -5.70 3.54
CA HIS A 46 2.88 -6.04 2.31
C HIS A 46 3.27 -5.07 1.17
N PRO A 47 3.55 -5.56 -0.06
CA PRO A 47 3.95 -4.68 -1.17
C PRO A 47 2.92 -3.59 -1.53
N LEU A 48 1.63 -3.82 -1.25
CA LEU A 48 0.58 -2.80 -1.34
C LEU A 48 0.88 -1.59 -0.44
N VAL A 49 1.27 -1.80 0.81
CA VAL A 49 1.52 -0.71 1.77
C VAL A 49 2.73 0.10 1.31
N LEU A 50 3.80 -0.60 0.89
CA LEU A 50 4.99 0.03 0.30
C LEU A 50 4.65 0.83 -0.97
N TYR A 51 3.75 0.31 -1.80
CA TYR A 51 3.30 0.99 -3.00
C TYR A 51 2.53 2.28 -2.66
N VAL A 52 1.56 2.19 -1.75
CA VAL A 52 0.76 3.35 -1.30
C VAL A 52 1.66 4.43 -0.72
N GLU A 53 2.63 4.06 0.10
CA GLU A 53 3.61 4.99 0.65
C GLU A 53 4.37 5.74 -0.46
N LYS A 54 4.93 5.01 -1.43
CA LYS A 54 5.67 5.61 -2.55
C LYS A 54 4.80 6.55 -3.38
N GLN A 55 3.52 6.23 -3.55
CA GLN A 55 2.59 7.11 -4.25
C GLN A 55 2.38 8.43 -3.49
N PHE A 56 2.25 8.37 -2.16
CA PHE A 56 2.15 9.58 -1.35
C PHE A 56 3.44 10.39 -1.31
N GLN A 57 4.60 9.74 -1.19
CA GLN A 57 5.90 10.42 -1.28
C GLN A 57 6.03 11.17 -2.60
N THR A 58 5.70 10.52 -3.71
CA THR A 58 5.74 11.13 -5.05
C THR A 58 4.75 12.29 -5.18
N LEU A 59 3.53 12.15 -4.64
CA LEU A 59 2.49 13.18 -4.73
C LEU A 59 2.83 14.42 -3.90
N LEU A 60 3.37 14.22 -2.70
CA LEU A 60 3.65 15.30 -1.75
C LEU A 60 5.00 15.99 -2.03
N LYS A 61 5.99 15.24 -2.55
CA LYS A 61 7.31 15.78 -2.87
C LYS A 61 7.91 15.08 -4.10
N PRO A 62 7.52 15.48 -5.32
CA PRO A 62 7.95 14.80 -6.55
C PRO A 62 9.48 14.84 -6.80
N ASN A 63 10.16 15.87 -6.29
CA ASN A 63 11.59 16.13 -6.54
C ASN A 63 12.51 15.82 -5.35
N GLY A 64 12.01 15.23 -4.27
CA GLY A 64 12.84 14.91 -3.11
C GLY A 64 12.19 13.86 -2.23
N GLY A 65 12.99 12.91 -1.74
CA GLY A 65 12.52 11.92 -0.77
C GLY A 65 11.99 12.62 0.48
N LEU A 66 10.77 12.30 0.89
CA LEU A 66 10.26 12.63 2.21
C LEU A 66 10.84 11.63 3.20
N SER A 67 11.47 12.13 4.27
CA SER A 67 11.80 11.28 5.41
C SER A 67 10.51 10.80 6.09
N CYS A 68 10.59 9.69 6.84
CA CYS A 68 9.42 9.10 7.48
C CYS A 68 8.59 10.10 8.33
N PRO A 69 9.21 10.93 9.19
CA PRO A 69 8.44 11.87 10.00
C PRO A 69 7.81 13.01 9.19
N GLU A 70 8.45 13.43 8.10
CA GLU A 70 7.87 14.43 7.20
C GLU A 70 6.66 13.85 6.47
N LEU A 71 6.77 12.62 5.95
CA LEU A 71 5.64 11.94 5.31
C LEU A 71 4.47 11.78 6.27
N GLU A 72 4.73 11.37 7.51
CA GLU A 72 3.70 11.27 8.55
C GLU A 72 2.96 12.59 8.74
N LYS A 73 3.73 13.67 8.92
CA LYS A 73 3.18 15.00 9.16
C LYS A 73 2.31 15.45 7.98
N GLU A 74 2.82 15.31 6.76
CA GLU A 74 2.09 15.70 5.55
C GLU A 74 0.81 14.87 5.35
N LEU A 75 0.84 13.56 5.63
CA LEU A 75 -0.35 12.71 5.57
C LEU A 75 -1.40 13.14 6.61
N ARG A 76 -0.98 13.44 7.84
CA ARG A 76 -1.89 13.92 8.90
C ARG A 76 -2.50 15.28 8.53
N GLU A 77 -1.70 16.20 8.01
CA GLU A 77 -2.19 17.51 7.59
C GLU A 77 -3.12 17.43 6.36
N LEU A 78 -2.81 16.57 5.39
CA LEU A 78 -3.68 16.33 4.24
C LEU A 78 -5.03 15.75 4.68
N ARG A 79 -5.02 14.76 5.59
CA ARG A 79 -6.25 14.17 6.15
C ARG A 79 -7.11 15.19 6.90
N LYS A 80 -6.49 16.13 7.63
CA LYS A 80 -7.21 17.21 8.32
C LYS A 80 -7.79 18.24 7.35
N ARG A 81 -6.98 18.65 6.36
CA ARG A 81 -7.32 19.72 5.42
C ARG A 81 -8.43 19.30 4.46
N ASP A 82 -8.36 18.08 3.95
CA ASP A 82 -9.29 17.55 2.95
C ASP A 82 -9.46 16.02 3.12
N PRO A 83 -10.28 15.59 4.10
CA PRO A 83 -10.47 14.17 4.39
C PRO A 83 -11.08 13.41 3.22
N ILE A 84 -11.97 14.05 2.45
CA ILE A 84 -12.63 13.41 1.29
C ILE A 84 -11.61 13.10 0.21
N ARG A 85 -10.80 14.08 -0.16
CA ARG A 85 -9.74 13.87 -1.17
C ARG A 85 -8.69 12.89 -0.68
N PHE A 86 -8.34 12.93 0.61
CA PHE A 86 -7.43 11.96 1.21
C PHE A 86 -7.93 10.53 1.03
N GLU A 87 -9.19 10.25 1.38
CA GLU A 87 -9.78 8.92 1.17
C GLU A 87 -9.81 8.52 -0.31
N GLN A 88 -10.17 9.45 -1.20
CA GLN A 88 -10.17 9.19 -2.64
C GLN A 88 -8.78 8.82 -3.18
N LEU A 89 -7.72 9.47 -2.69
CA LEU A 89 -6.34 9.15 -3.08
C LEU A 89 -5.93 7.75 -2.64
N VAL A 90 -6.18 7.40 -1.37
CA VAL A 90 -5.89 6.05 -0.88
C VAL A 90 -6.67 5.01 -1.68
N LYS A 91 -7.97 5.22 -1.88
CA LYS A 91 -8.82 4.33 -2.67
C LYS A 91 -8.30 4.15 -4.10
N LYS A 92 -7.87 5.24 -4.73
CA LYS A 92 -7.27 5.23 -6.05
C LYS A 92 -5.99 4.38 -6.07
N PHE A 93 -5.06 4.62 -5.14
CA PHE A 93 -3.80 3.88 -5.10
C PHE A 93 -4.00 2.38 -4.83
N VAL A 94 -4.93 2.01 -3.94
CA VAL A 94 -5.27 0.59 -3.70
C VAL A 94 -5.84 -0.05 -4.97
N LYS A 95 -6.76 0.61 -5.67
CA LYS A 95 -7.33 0.11 -6.93
C LYS A 95 -6.29 0.00 -8.05
N ASP A 96 -5.36 0.95 -8.14
CA ASP A 96 -4.29 0.92 -9.13
C ASP A 96 -3.30 -0.22 -8.86
N TYR A 97 -2.94 -0.44 -7.58
CA TYR A 97 -2.16 -1.61 -7.19
C TYR A 97 -2.89 -2.92 -7.50
N TYR A 98 -4.18 -3.00 -7.18
CA TYR A 98 -4.97 -4.20 -7.43
C TYR A 98 -5.01 -4.57 -8.92
N LYS A 99 -5.22 -3.60 -9.82
CA LYS A 99 -5.17 -3.83 -11.27
C LYS A 99 -3.82 -4.39 -11.71
N TYR A 100 -2.72 -3.87 -11.16
CA TYR A 100 -1.38 -4.39 -11.44
C TYR A 100 -1.19 -5.82 -10.92
N TYR A 101 -1.57 -6.07 -9.66
CA TYR A 101 -1.50 -7.39 -9.03
C TYR A 101 -2.31 -8.44 -9.79
N TRP A 102 -3.55 -8.12 -10.17
CA TRP A 102 -4.43 -9.01 -10.91
C TRP A 102 -3.87 -9.35 -12.29
N LYS A 103 -3.35 -8.35 -13.01
CA LYS A 103 -2.69 -8.58 -14.31
C LYS A 103 -1.53 -9.56 -14.16
N LYS A 104 -0.69 -9.39 -13.14
CA LYS A 104 0.42 -10.32 -12.86
C LYS A 104 -0.08 -11.74 -12.55
N LYS A 105 -1.11 -11.87 -11.71
CA LYS A 105 -1.70 -13.15 -11.32
C LYS A 105 -2.31 -13.89 -12.52
N GLN A 106 -3.00 -13.19 -13.43
CA GLN A 106 -3.51 -13.77 -14.67
C GLN A 106 -2.39 -14.29 -15.58
N HIS A 107 -1.27 -13.55 -15.70
CA HIS A 107 -0.10 -14.03 -16.44
C HIS A 107 0.47 -15.31 -15.82
N GLU A 108 0.63 -15.38 -14.49
CA GLU A 108 1.14 -16.59 -13.81
C GLU A 108 0.22 -17.80 -13.99
N ILE A 109 -1.10 -17.62 -13.90
CA ILE A 109 -2.09 -18.68 -14.16
C ILE A 109 -1.94 -19.18 -15.61
N SER A 110 -1.92 -18.27 -16.58
CA SER A 110 -1.79 -18.61 -18.00
C SER A 110 -0.50 -19.41 -18.31
N TYR A 111 0.63 -19.06 -17.68
CA TYR A 111 1.88 -19.81 -17.82
C TYR A 111 1.80 -21.19 -17.16
N SER A 112 1.13 -21.32 -16.02
CA SER A 112 0.97 -22.60 -15.33
C SER A 112 0.09 -23.58 -16.12
N GLU A 113 -1.01 -23.09 -16.70
CA GLU A 113 -1.86 -23.87 -17.60
C GLU A 113 -1.09 -24.29 -18.85
N ALA A 114 -0.36 -23.36 -19.48
CA ALA A 114 0.46 -23.68 -20.65
C ALA A 114 1.53 -24.76 -20.36
N ARG A 115 2.13 -24.79 -19.16
CA ARG A 115 3.06 -25.87 -18.77
C ARG A 115 2.35 -27.20 -18.60
N LEU A 116 1.15 -27.23 -18.04
CA LEU A 116 0.39 -28.47 -17.86
C LEU A 116 0.08 -29.15 -19.20
N TYR A 117 -0.16 -28.37 -20.27
CA TYR A 117 -0.39 -28.91 -21.62
C TYR A 117 0.88 -29.31 -22.39
N VAL A 118 2.07 -28.82 -21.98
CA VAL A 118 3.35 -29.16 -22.64
C VAL A 118 3.96 -30.47 -22.09
N TYR A 119 3.55 -30.90 -20.90
CA TYR A 119 4.03 -32.12 -20.24
C TYR A 119 2.98 -33.25 -20.15
N SER A 120 1.83 -33.07 -20.79
CA SER A 120 0.78 -34.10 -20.98
C SER A 120 0.83 -34.67 -22.38
#